data_AF-A0AAD8EKS2-F1
#
_entry.id   AF-A0AAD8EKS2-F1
#
_cell.length_a   1.000
_cell.length_b   1.000
_cell.length_c   1.000
_cell.angle_alpha   90.00
_cell.angle_beta   90.00
_cell.angle_gamma   90.00
#
_symmetry.space_group_name_H-M   'P 1'
#
loop_
_entity.id
_entity.type
_entity.pdbx_description
1 polymer ?
#
loop_
_entity_poly.entity_id
_entity_poly.type
_entity_poly.pdbx_seq_one_letter_code
_entity_poly.pdbx_strand_id
1 'polypeptide(L)'
;MGREDKAAWKSNFFTKLVQLLDDYPKCFIVGADNVGSKQMQQIRMSLRGTAVVLMGKNTMMRKAIRGHLECNPALEKILPHVRGNVGFVFTRGDLVEVRDKLLENKVRAPARNGAIAPCPVIIPAQNTGLGPEKTSFFQALSIPTKISKGTIEIIRTVYSCNKGDKVGASDATLLNMLNISPFSYGLLVQMVYDSGTIFEPAILDIKPEDLRVKFMEGVARLAALCLSISYPTIASAPHSVINGFKNLLALAAATDIEFKEAQTVKEFLK
;
A
#
# COMPACT_ATOMS: atom_id res chain seq x y z
N MET A 1 -1.31 37.95 -13.89
CA MET A 1 -2.01 37.18 -14.94
C MET A 1 -3.49 37.42 -14.74
N GLY A 2 -4.14 38.06 -15.70
CA GLY A 2 -5.53 38.53 -15.59
C GLY A 2 -6.51 37.40 -15.28
N ARG A 3 -7.60 37.73 -14.60
CA ARG A 3 -8.67 36.79 -14.26
C ARG A 3 -9.34 36.39 -15.59
N GLU A 4 -8.93 35.28 -16.18
CA GLU A 4 -9.61 34.71 -17.36
C GLU A 4 -11.11 34.60 -17.09
N ASP A 5 -11.91 34.82 -18.13
CA ASP A 5 -13.35 34.64 -18.04
C ASP A 5 -13.67 33.22 -17.57
N LYS A 6 -14.52 33.14 -16.55
CA LYS A 6 -14.84 31.88 -15.85
C LYS A 6 -15.42 30.81 -16.80
N ALA A 7 -16.05 31.24 -17.89
CA ALA A 7 -16.57 30.35 -18.92
C ALA A 7 -15.43 29.75 -19.77
N ALA A 8 -14.50 30.59 -20.24
CA ALA A 8 -13.33 30.17 -21.01
C ALA A 8 -12.40 29.26 -20.20
N TRP A 9 -12.19 29.58 -18.92
CA TRP A 9 -11.40 28.71 -18.03
C TRP A 9 -12.02 27.32 -17.88
N LYS A 10 -13.35 27.26 -17.75
CA LYS A 10 -14.08 25.99 -17.67
C LYS A 10 -13.97 25.19 -18.96
N SER A 11 -14.18 25.82 -20.12
CA SER A 11 -14.06 25.14 -21.41
C SER A 11 -12.64 24.60 -21.62
N ASN A 12 -11.61 25.38 -21.31
CA ASN A 12 -10.22 24.94 -21.39
C ASN A 12 -9.93 23.75 -20.47
N PHE A 13 -10.51 23.73 -19.26
CA PHE A 13 -10.41 22.59 -18.36
C PHE A 13 -11.09 21.34 -18.93
N PHE A 14 -12.28 21.48 -19.54
CA PHE A 14 -12.97 20.37 -20.21
C PHE A 14 -12.11 19.80 -21.34
N THR A 15 -11.62 20.65 -22.25
CA THR A 15 -10.78 20.20 -23.37
C THR A 15 -9.52 19.50 -22.89
N LYS A 16 -8.87 20.03 -21.84
CA LYS A 16 -7.66 19.41 -21.28
C LYS A 16 -7.93 18.05 -20.65
N LEU A 17 -9.04 17.91 -19.92
CA LEU A 17 -9.39 16.63 -19.28
C LEU A 17 -9.72 15.57 -20.33
N VAL A 18 -10.43 15.97 -21.40
CA VAL A 18 -10.76 15.12 -22.53
C VAL A 18 -9.51 14.64 -23.26
N GLN A 19 -8.61 15.56 -23.60
CA GLN A 19 -7.32 15.20 -24.22
C GLN A 19 -6.56 14.18 -23.37
N LEU A 20 -6.52 14.37 -22.05
CA LEU A 20 -5.85 13.43 -21.15
C LEU A 20 -6.56 12.07 -21.03
N LEU A 21 -7.88 12.01 -21.19
CA LEU A 21 -8.62 10.75 -21.21
C LEU A 21 -8.38 9.96 -22.51
N ASP A 22 -8.24 10.66 -23.64
CA ASP A 22 -7.99 10.03 -24.94
C ASP A 22 -6.52 9.63 -25.11
N ASP A 23 -5.60 10.47 -24.62
CA ASP A 23 -4.14 10.27 -24.75
C ASP A 23 -3.57 9.15 -23.86
N TYR A 24 -4.25 8.83 -22.76
CA TYR A 24 -3.75 7.93 -21.72
C TYR A 24 -4.76 6.80 -21.43
N PRO A 25 -4.41 5.53 -21.71
CA PRO A 25 -5.32 4.40 -21.47
C PRO A 25 -5.48 4.06 -19.99
N LYS A 26 -4.52 4.48 -19.15
CA LYS A 26 -4.45 4.16 -17.72
C LYS A 26 -4.56 5.42 -16.86
N CYS A 27 -5.36 5.33 -15.80
CA CYS A 27 -5.59 6.43 -14.87
C CYS A 27 -5.70 5.94 -13.43
N PHE A 28 -5.06 6.62 -12.49
CA PHE A 28 -5.30 6.43 -11.06
C PHE A 28 -6.25 7.49 -10.53
N ILE A 29 -7.23 7.05 -9.74
CA ILE A 29 -8.05 7.90 -8.89
C ILE A 29 -7.33 8.02 -7.55
N VAL A 30 -6.83 9.20 -7.24
CA VAL A 30 -6.05 9.46 -6.03
C VAL A 30 -6.82 10.36 -5.07
N GLY A 31 -6.83 9.99 -3.79
CA GLY A 31 -7.27 10.83 -2.69
C GLY A 31 -6.11 11.72 -2.23
N ALA A 32 -6.35 13.03 -2.16
CA ALA A 32 -5.37 14.04 -1.77
C ALA A 32 -5.69 14.67 -0.41
N ASP A 33 -6.06 13.85 0.58
CA ASP A 33 -6.38 14.33 1.93
C ASP A 33 -5.13 14.72 2.71
N ASN A 34 -5.17 15.88 3.37
CA ASN A 34 -4.04 16.45 4.14
C ASN A 34 -2.74 16.67 3.36
N VAL A 35 -2.79 16.70 2.02
CA VAL A 35 -1.63 16.94 1.16
C VAL A 35 -1.40 18.45 0.98
N GLY A 36 -0.19 18.92 1.31
CA GLY A 36 0.19 20.33 1.15
C GLY A 36 0.51 20.71 -0.30
N SER A 37 0.40 22.00 -0.65
CA SER A 37 0.70 22.49 -2.01
C SER A 37 2.15 22.20 -2.44
N LYS A 38 3.11 22.35 -1.51
CA LYS A 38 4.54 22.04 -1.74
C LYS A 38 4.75 20.55 -2.03
N GLN A 39 4.03 19.68 -1.32
CA GLN A 39 4.06 18.23 -1.54
C GLN A 39 3.48 17.88 -2.92
N MET A 40 2.35 18.46 -3.32
CA MET A 40 1.80 18.27 -4.67
C MET A 40 2.77 18.72 -5.76
N GLN A 41 3.52 19.80 -5.53
CA GLN A 41 4.54 20.25 -6.47
C GLN A 41 5.72 19.27 -6.55
N GLN A 42 6.18 18.74 -5.42
CA GLN A 42 7.22 17.70 -5.39
C GLN A 42 6.78 16.42 -6.11
N ILE A 43 5.54 15.99 -5.89
CA ILE A 43 4.96 14.83 -6.58
C ILE A 43 4.86 15.08 -8.09
N ARG A 44 4.48 16.29 -8.51
CA ARG A 44 4.46 16.65 -9.94
C ARG A 44 5.85 16.63 -10.56
N MET A 45 6.89 16.98 -9.79
CA MET A 45 8.28 16.90 -10.25
C MET A 45 8.76 15.44 -10.32
N SER A 46 8.45 14.60 -9.33
CA SER A 46 8.85 13.19 -9.33
C SER A 46 8.15 12.36 -10.40
N LEU A 47 6.91 12.72 -10.75
CA LEU A 47 6.14 12.08 -11.82
C LEU A 47 6.41 12.65 -13.22
N ARG A 48 7.31 13.64 -13.35
CA ARG A 48 7.57 14.30 -14.62
C ARG A 48 8.16 13.30 -15.61
N GLY A 49 7.50 13.14 -16.76
CA GLY A 49 7.89 12.21 -17.82
C GLY A 49 7.17 10.85 -17.77
N THR A 50 6.69 10.41 -16.60
CA THR A 50 5.99 9.12 -16.45
C THR A 50 4.48 9.27 -16.29
N ALA A 51 4.02 10.33 -15.60
CA ALA A 51 2.61 10.53 -15.33
C ALA A 51 2.22 12.02 -15.24
N VAL A 52 0.95 12.30 -15.54
CA VAL A 52 0.37 13.65 -15.48
C VAL A 52 -0.71 13.70 -14.41
N VAL A 53 -0.49 14.55 -13.40
CA VAL A 53 -1.46 14.75 -12.32
C VAL A 53 -2.44 15.86 -12.70
N LEU A 54 -3.74 15.57 -12.68
CA LEU A 54 -4.82 16.54 -12.89
C LEU A 54 -5.72 16.57 -11.64
N MET A 55 -5.81 17.74 -11.01
CA MET A 55 -6.78 17.99 -9.95
C MET A 55 -7.93 18.81 -10.51
N GLY A 56 -9.16 18.55 -10.05
CA GLY A 56 -10.34 19.26 -10.53
C GLY A 56 -11.48 19.26 -9.53
N LYS A 57 -12.47 20.11 -9.77
CA LYS A 57 -13.71 20.09 -8.97
C LYS A 57 -14.56 18.90 -9.38
N ASN A 58 -15.05 18.11 -8.41
CA ASN A 58 -15.80 16.88 -8.68
C ASN A 58 -16.97 17.07 -9.65
N THR A 59 -17.75 18.15 -9.49
CA THR A 59 -18.89 18.42 -10.37
C THR A 59 -18.48 18.72 -11.81
N MET A 60 -17.33 19.38 -12.00
CA MET A 60 -16.76 19.65 -13.32
C MET A 60 -16.25 18.37 -13.97
N MET A 61 -15.48 17.56 -13.22
CA MET A 61 -14.92 16.30 -13.72
C MET A 61 -16.02 15.31 -14.10
N ARG A 62 -17.06 15.15 -13.27
CA ARG A 62 -18.20 14.30 -13.60
C ARG A 62 -18.95 14.77 -14.84
N LYS A 63 -19.13 16.08 -15.03
CA LYS A 63 -19.79 16.62 -16.23
C LYS A 63 -18.95 16.35 -17.49
N ALA A 64 -17.63 16.47 -17.38
CA ALA A 64 -16.71 16.23 -18.49
C ALA A 64 -16.75 14.77 -18.94
N ILE A 65 -16.67 13.85 -17.98
CA ILE A 65 -16.69 12.41 -18.21
C ILE A 65 -18.05 11.97 -18.79
N ARG A 66 -19.16 12.51 -18.28
CA ARG A 66 -20.51 12.24 -18.84
C ARG A 66 -20.68 12.74 -20.27
N GLY A 67 -20.04 13.85 -20.63
CA GLY A 67 -20.05 14.35 -22.01
C GLY A 67 -19.25 13.47 -22.98
N HIS A 68 -18.28 12.70 -22.47
CA HIS A 68 -17.45 11.77 -23.25
C HIS A 68 -17.92 10.30 -23.18
N LEU A 69 -19.07 10.05 -22.58
CA LEU A 69 -19.59 8.69 -22.40
C LEU A 69 -19.92 8.00 -23.73
N GLU A 70 -20.28 8.78 -24.76
CA GLU A 70 -20.60 8.29 -26.10
C GLU A 70 -19.38 7.68 -26.80
N CYS A 71 -18.17 8.19 -26.53
CA CYS A 71 -16.93 7.68 -27.12
C CYS A 71 -16.38 6.47 -26.33
N ASN A 72 -16.55 6.45 -25.01
CA ASN A 72 -16.07 5.36 -24.17
C ASN A 72 -17.05 5.07 -23.01
N PRO A 73 -17.94 4.06 -23.17
CA PRO A 73 -18.95 3.76 -22.16
C PRO A 73 -18.35 3.24 -20.85
N ALA A 74 -17.12 2.73 -20.89
CA ALA A 74 -16.48 2.17 -19.71
C ALA A 74 -16.07 3.23 -18.67
N LEU A 75 -16.08 4.52 -19.04
CA LEU A 75 -15.85 5.65 -18.13
C LEU A 75 -16.99 5.83 -17.11
N GLU A 76 -18.17 5.26 -17.34
CA GLU A 76 -19.29 5.33 -16.40
C GLU A 76 -18.91 4.76 -15.02
N LYS A 77 -18.10 3.70 -15.02
CA LYS A 77 -17.63 3.03 -13.80
C LYS A 77 -16.78 3.95 -12.92
N ILE A 78 -16.17 5.02 -13.47
CA ILE A 78 -15.33 5.97 -12.72
C ILE A 78 -16.20 6.92 -11.88
N LEU A 79 -17.40 7.26 -12.35
CA LEU A 79 -18.26 8.30 -11.75
C LEU A 79 -18.58 8.09 -10.26
N PRO A 80 -18.86 6.86 -9.77
CA PRO A 80 -19.11 6.61 -8.35
C PRO A 80 -17.92 6.94 -7.45
N HIS A 81 -16.69 6.77 -7.96
CA HIS A 81 -15.44 6.94 -7.21
C HIS A 81 -14.93 8.39 -7.18
N VAL A 82 -15.49 9.29 -7.99
CA VAL A 82 -15.16 10.72 -7.95
C VAL A 82 -15.88 11.41 -6.79
N ARG A 83 -15.49 11.11 -5.55
CA ARG A 83 -16.06 11.68 -4.30
C ARG A 83 -14.96 12.07 -3.32
N GLY A 84 -15.17 13.14 -2.55
CA GLY A 84 -14.15 13.67 -1.63
C GLY A 84 -13.11 14.54 -2.33
N ASN A 85 -11.91 14.65 -1.76
CA ASN A 85 -10.80 15.38 -2.34
C ASN A 85 -10.00 14.47 -3.28
N VAL A 86 -10.47 14.35 -4.52
CA VAL A 86 -9.92 13.40 -5.51
C VAL A 86 -9.23 14.10 -6.68
N GLY A 87 -8.22 13.43 -7.22
CA GLY A 87 -7.53 13.78 -8.45
C GLY A 87 -7.34 12.58 -9.36
N PHE A 88 -6.90 12.86 -10.58
CA PHE A 88 -6.53 11.86 -11.57
C PHE A 88 -5.02 11.90 -11.81
N VAL A 89 -4.39 10.74 -11.89
CA VAL A 89 -3.01 10.59 -12.35
C VAL A 89 -3.01 9.73 -13.60
N PHE A 90 -2.77 10.35 -14.75
CA PHE A 90 -2.74 9.67 -16.04
C PHE A 90 -1.35 9.13 -16.31
N THR A 91 -1.24 7.91 -16.82
CA THR A 91 0.05 7.31 -17.18
C THR A 91 -0.08 6.42 -18.41
N ARG A 92 1.02 6.30 -19.18
CA ARG A 92 1.15 5.29 -20.26
C ARG A 92 1.99 4.09 -19.81
N GLY A 93 2.73 4.23 -18.71
CA GLY A 93 3.66 3.22 -18.21
C GLY A 93 2.98 2.12 -17.41
N ASP A 94 3.78 1.42 -16.62
CA ASP A 94 3.31 0.35 -15.75
C ASP A 94 2.68 0.88 -14.48
N LEU A 95 1.54 0.27 -14.12
CA LEU A 95 0.73 0.69 -12.98
C LEU A 95 1.48 0.48 -11.66
N VAL A 96 2.27 -0.58 -11.57
CA VAL A 96 3.02 -0.94 -10.36
C VAL A 96 4.10 0.11 -10.08
N GLU A 97 4.90 0.48 -11.07
CA GLU A 97 5.96 1.48 -10.89
C GLU A 97 5.41 2.85 -10.49
N VAL A 98 4.31 3.28 -11.12
CA VAL A 98 3.69 4.58 -10.80
C VAL A 98 3.09 4.55 -9.39
N ARG A 99 2.50 3.43 -8.99
CA ARG A 99 2.00 3.24 -7.62
C ARG A 99 3.13 3.27 -6.60
N ASP A 100 4.24 2.59 -6.86
CA ASP A 100 5.38 2.56 -5.96
C ASP A 100 5.99 3.96 -5.83
N LYS A 101 6.12 4.71 -6.94
CA LYS A 101 6.53 6.12 -6.93
C LYS A 101 5.56 7.01 -6.15
N LEU A 102 4.25 6.74 -6.21
CA LEU A 102 3.25 7.47 -5.42
C LEU A 102 3.36 7.14 -3.91
N LEU A 103 3.61 5.89 -3.56
CA LEU A 103 3.74 5.42 -2.18
C LEU A 103 5.09 5.78 -1.54
N GLU A 104 6.15 5.85 -2.31
CA GLU A 104 7.48 6.27 -1.86
C GLU A 104 7.48 7.76 -1.49
N ASN A 105 6.73 8.59 -2.23
CA ASN A 105 6.59 10.03 -2.00
C ASN A 105 5.62 10.36 -0.85
N LYS A 106 5.75 9.66 0.28
CA LYS A 106 5.06 9.98 1.53
C LYS A 106 5.84 11.04 2.29
N VAL A 107 5.16 12.14 2.60
CA VAL A 107 5.73 13.21 3.40
C VAL A 107 5.36 12.99 4.86
N ARG A 108 6.37 13.03 5.73
CA ARG A 108 6.15 13.05 7.17
C ARG A 108 5.47 14.36 7.54
N ALA A 109 4.34 14.26 8.22
CA ALA A 109 3.52 15.37 8.62
C ALA A 109 3.41 15.44 10.14
N PRO A 110 3.46 16.66 10.71
CA PRO A 110 3.19 16.86 12.12
C PRO A 110 1.73 16.53 12.44
N ALA A 111 1.49 16.05 13.67
CA ALA A 111 0.16 15.88 14.18
C ALA A 111 -0.50 17.27 14.35
N ARG A 112 -1.67 17.48 13.75
CA ARG A 112 -2.45 18.71 13.91
C ARG A 112 -3.42 18.55 15.07
N ASN A 113 -3.64 19.63 15.81
CA ASN A 113 -4.64 19.68 16.88
C ASN A 113 -6.03 19.27 16.34
N GLY A 114 -6.69 18.34 17.02
CA GLY A 114 -8.02 17.84 16.65
C GLY A 114 -8.05 16.87 15.47
N ALA A 115 -6.90 16.52 14.87
CA ALA A 115 -6.83 15.47 13.86
C ALA A 115 -7.01 14.09 14.51
N ILE A 116 -7.65 13.18 13.79
CA ILE A 116 -7.79 11.78 14.20
C ILE A 116 -6.48 11.07 13.88
N ALA A 117 -5.90 10.37 14.86
CA ALA A 117 -4.65 9.65 14.69
C ALA A 117 -4.84 8.38 13.84
N PRO A 118 -4.25 8.28 12.62
CA PRO A 118 -4.32 7.08 11.80
C PRO A 118 -3.48 5.91 12.32
N CYS A 119 -2.42 6.22 13.08
CA CYS A 119 -1.51 5.27 13.73
C CYS A 119 -1.27 5.71 15.17
N PRO A 120 -0.93 4.77 16.08
CA PRO A 120 -0.57 5.11 17.46
C PRO A 120 0.68 6.00 17.48
N VAL A 121 0.65 7.05 18.31
CA VAL A 121 1.75 8.01 18.43
C VAL A 121 2.60 7.65 19.64
N ILE A 122 3.88 7.33 19.39
CA ILE A 122 4.83 6.86 20.38
C ILE A 122 5.95 7.89 20.50
N ILE A 123 6.25 8.31 21.74
CA ILE A 123 7.38 9.20 22.03
C ILE A 123 8.51 8.34 22.59
N PRO A 124 9.65 8.21 21.87
CA PRO A 124 10.78 7.40 22.34
C PRO A 124 11.51 8.07 23.50
N ALA A 125 12.15 7.26 24.35
CA ALA A 125 13.10 7.74 25.35
C ALA A 125 14.32 8.35 24.64
N GLN A 126 14.50 9.67 24.78
CA GLN A 126 15.56 10.43 24.13
C GLN A 126 15.80 11.75 24.88
N ASN A 127 17.02 12.28 24.79
CA ASN A 127 17.31 13.66 25.21
C ASN A 127 16.66 14.65 24.23
N THR A 128 15.78 15.51 24.75
CA THR A 128 14.98 16.44 23.95
C THR A 128 15.75 17.69 23.53
N GLY A 129 16.87 18.00 24.18
CA GLY A 129 17.63 19.24 23.94
C GLY A 129 16.92 20.52 24.39
N LEU A 130 15.75 20.40 25.04
CA LEU A 130 15.01 21.52 25.59
C LEU A 130 15.55 21.88 26.97
N GLY A 131 15.60 23.19 27.26
CA GLY A 131 15.97 23.72 28.57
C GLY A 131 14.93 23.42 29.67
N PRO A 132 15.29 23.61 30.94
CA PRO A 132 14.46 23.23 32.10
C PRO A 132 13.16 24.04 32.24
N GLU A 133 13.04 25.19 31.55
CA GLU A 133 11.85 26.05 31.57
C GLU A 133 10.56 25.34 31.15
N LYS A 134 10.67 24.37 30.24
CA LYS A 134 9.52 23.66 29.67
C LYS A 134 9.16 22.35 30.40
N THR A 135 9.80 22.07 31.55
CA THR A 135 9.56 20.84 32.32
C THR A 135 8.11 20.69 32.79
N SER A 136 7.45 21.80 33.14
CA SER A 136 6.03 21.83 33.52
C SER A 136 5.11 21.26 32.43
N PHE A 137 5.47 21.41 31.17
CA PHE A 137 4.68 20.93 30.03
C PHE A 137 4.71 19.40 29.90
N PHE A 138 5.88 18.79 30.13
CA PHE A 138 6.03 17.32 30.13
C PHE A 138 5.33 16.68 31.34
N GLN A 139 5.35 17.36 32.49
CA GLN A 139 4.63 16.93 33.69
C GLN A 139 3.12 16.97 33.51
N ALA A 140 2.59 18.03 32.88
CA ALA A 140 1.15 18.15 32.59
C ALA A 140 0.63 17.04 31.67
N LEU A 141 1.48 16.55 30.75
CA LEU A 141 1.18 15.44 29.85
C LEU A 141 1.51 14.06 30.46
N SER A 142 1.85 14.00 31.75
CA SER A 142 2.21 12.76 32.45
C SER A 142 3.36 11.98 31.79
N ILE A 143 4.31 12.67 31.15
CA ILE A 143 5.50 12.05 30.55
C ILE A 143 6.63 12.06 31.59
N PRO A 144 7.21 10.89 31.94
CA PRO A 144 8.29 10.80 32.93
C PRO A 144 9.59 11.33 32.34
N THR A 145 10.03 12.51 32.82
CA THR A 145 11.26 13.18 32.38
C THR A 145 12.22 13.44 33.53
N LYS A 146 13.53 13.40 33.26
CA LYS A 146 14.61 13.75 34.18
C LYS A 146 15.45 14.89 33.59
N ILE A 147 15.96 15.78 34.43
CA ILE A 147 16.91 16.81 33.99
C ILE A 147 18.31 16.20 34.04
N SER A 148 18.94 16.06 32.87
CA SER A 148 20.31 15.57 32.70
C SER A 148 21.13 16.66 32.03
N LYS A 149 22.23 17.09 32.68
CA LYS A 149 23.19 18.09 32.14
C LYS A 149 22.53 19.39 31.62
N GLY A 150 21.49 19.87 32.30
CA GLY A 150 20.77 21.11 31.92
C GLY A 150 19.74 20.95 30.79
N THR A 151 19.52 19.73 30.29
CA THR A 151 18.51 19.41 29.26
C THR A 151 17.49 18.38 29.76
N ILE A 152 16.27 18.41 29.24
CA ILE A 152 15.20 17.46 29.60
C ILE A 152 15.39 16.15 28.84
N GLU A 153 15.46 15.03 29.57
CA GLU A 153 15.58 13.68 29.04
C GLU A 153 14.34 12.84 29.37
N ILE A 154 13.77 12.17 28.37
CA ILE A 154 12.63 11.27 28.54
C ILE A 154 13.14 9.90 29.00
N ILE A 155 12.68 9.42 30.17
CA ILE A 155 13.22 8.20 30.80
C ILE A 155 12.67 6.94 30.13
N ARG A 156 11.39 6.95 29.75
CA ARG A 156 10.68 5.79 29.20
C ARG A 156 9.85 6.21 28.00
N THR A 157 9.71 5.29 27.06
CA THR A 157 8.81 5.46 25.91
C THR A 157 7.36 5.50 26.40
N VAL A 158 6.61 6.52 26.00
CA VAL A 158 5.20 6.73 26.38
C VAL A 158 4.32 6.84 25.13
N TYR A 159 3.13 6.27 25.22
CA TYR A 159 2.07 6.41 24.22
C TYR A 159 1.30 7.70 24.47
N SER A 160 1.29 8.61 23.50
CA SER A 160 0.56 9.88 23.61
C SER A 160 -0.89 9.74 23.13
N CYS A 161 -1.13 9.04 22.01
CA CYS A 161 -2.47 8.82 21.47
C CYS A 161 -2.59 7.42 20.85
N ASN A 162 -3.75 6.76 21.04
CA ASN A 162 -4.07 5.52 20.33
C ASN A 162 -4.62 5.81 18.93
N LYS A 163 -4.71 4.75 18.11
CA LYS A 163 -5.33 4.84 16.78
C LYS A 163 -6.81 5.19 16.91
N GLY A 164 -7.25 6.26 16.25
CA GLY A 164 -8.64 6.72 16.25
C GLY A 164 -8.92 7.84 17.26
N ASP A 165 -8.01 8.13 18.18
CA ASP A 165 -8.18 9.22 19.13
C ASP A 165 -7.86 10.58 18.49
N LYS A 166 -8.50 11.63 19.00
CA LYS A 166 -8.20 13.01 18.60
C LYS A 166 -6.92 13.47 19.29
N VAL A 167 -5.99 14.00 18.51
CA VAL A 167 -4.74 14.55 19.06
C VAL A 167 -5.04 15.83 19.85
N GLY A 168 -4.65 15.87 21.12
CA GLY A 168 -4.75 17.03 21.99
C GLY A 168 -3.88 18.20 21.51
N ALA A 169 -4.26 19.42 21.86
CA ALA A 169 -3.50 20.62 21.50
C ALA A 169 -2.08 20.61 22.09
N SER A 170 -1.95 20.12 23.32
CA SER A 170 -0.68 19.98 24.05
C SER A 170 0.21 18.88 23.48
N ASP A 171 -0.37 17.74 23.08
CA ASP A 171 0.39 16.65 22.45
C ASP A 171 0.94 17.05 21.09
N ALA A 172 0.13 17.74 20.27
CA ALA A 172 0.54 18.21 18.96
C ALA A 172 1.71 19.22 19.05
N THR A 173 1.67 20.15 20.01
CA THR A 173 2.76 21.11 20.20
C THR A 173 4.02 20.44 20.75
N LEU A 174 3.88 19.46 21.66
CA LEU A 174 5.00 18.66 22.16
C LEU A 174 5.71 17.94 21.00
N LEU A 175 4.96 17.21 20.17
CA LEU A 175 5.51 16.46 19.04
C LEU A 175 6.23 17.38 18.05
N ASN A 176 5.68 18.57 17.81
CA ASN A 176 6.33 19.59 16.99
C ASN A 176 7.63 20.10 17.62
N MET A 177 7.68 20.33 18.93
CA MET A 177 8.91 20.74 19.63
C MET A 177 9.98 19.65 19.62
N LEU A 178 9.58 18.38 19.69
CA LEU A 178 10.47 17.23 19.60
C LEU A 178 10.88 16.89 18.16
N ASN A 179 10.38 17.64 17.15
CA ASN A 179 10.55 17.34 15.73
C ASN A 179 10.08 15.92 15.34
N ILE A 180 9.14 15.35 16.10
CA ILE A 180 8.55 14.04 15.82
C ILE A 180 7.32 14.28 14.94
N SER A 181 7.37 13.77 13.72
CA SER A 181 6.26 13.79 12.77
C SER A 181 5.69 12.36 12.63
N PRO A 182 4.68 11.99 13.44
CA PRO A 182 4.26 10.59 13.57
C PRO A 182 3.41 10.11 12.38
N PHE A 183 2.83 11.03 11.61
CA PHE A 183 1.96 10.68 10.50
C PHE A 183 2.71 10.82 9.18
N SER A 184 2.44 9.91 8.25
CA SER A 184 2.87 10.05 6.87
C SER A 184 1.62 10.22 6.01
N TYR A 185 1.51 11.37 5.35
CA TYR A 185 0.46 11.61 4.38
C TYR A 185 1.07 11.59 2.98
N GLY A 186 0.35 10.95 2.07
CA GLY A 186 0.71 10.86 0.66
C GLY A 186 -0.57 10.81 -0.16
N LEU A 187 -0.41 10.78 -1.48
CA LEU A 187 -1.55 10.46 -2.35
C LEU A 187 -1.92 9.00 -2.13
N LEU A 188 -3.15 8.78 -1.67
CA LEU A 188 -3.69 7.43 -1.53
C LEU A 188 -4.36 7.06 -2.84
N VAL A 189 -3.89 5.99 -3.47
CA VAL A 189 -4.58 5.42 -4.63
C VAL A 189 -5.88 4.78 -4.13
N GLN A 190 -7.03 5.29 -4.56
CA GLN A 190 -8.33 4.73 -4.21
C GLN A 190 -8.74 3.64 -5.19
N MET A 191 -8.60 3.93 -6.49
CA MET A 191 -9.02 3.06 -7.57
C MET A 191 -8.09 3.27 -8.77
N VAL A 192 -7.96 2.24 -9.59
CA VAL A 192 -7.16 2.26 -10.81
C VAL A 192 -8.07 1.94 -11.98
N TYR A 193 -7.97 2.72 -13.05
CA TYR A 193 -8.65 2.50 -14.30
C TYR A 193 -7.63 2.07 -15.35
N ASP A 194 -7.90 0.96 -16.01
CA ASP A 194 -7.16 0.51 -17.18
C ASP A 194 -8.14 0.06 -18.26
N SER A 195 -8.16 0.77 -19.39
CA SER A 195 -8.82 0.36 -20.63
C SER A 195 -10.25 -0.18 -20.45
N GLY A 196 -11.02 0.41 -19.53
CA GLY A 196 -12.43 0.09 -19.26
C GLY A 196 -12.71 -0.83 -18.06
N THR A 197 -11.65 -1.28 -17.39
CA THR A 197 -11.72 -2.02 -16.12
C THR A 197 -11.30 -1.13 -14.96
N ILE A 198 -11.95 -1.33 -13.81
CA ILE A 198 -11.59 -0.64 -12.56
C ILE A 198 -11.09 -1.69 -11.58
N PHE A 199 -9.94 -1.40 -11.00
CA PHE A 199 -9.28 -2.23 -10.02
C PHE A 199 -9.17 -1.50 -8.70
N GLU A 200 -9.34 -2.26 -7.63
CA GLU A 200 -8.89 -1.85 -6.32
C GLU A 200 -7.36 -1.93 -6.23
N PRO A 201 -6.71 -1.06 -5.44
CA PRO A 201 -5.26 -1.08 -5.26
C PRO A 201 -4.72 -2.42 -4.77
N ALA A 202 -5.52 -3.21 -4.06
CA ALA A 202 -5.14 -4.51 -3.54
C ALA A 202 -4.87 -5.55 -4.65
N ILE A 203 -5.48 -5.41 -5.83
CA ILE A 203 -5.24 -6.33 -6.95
C ILE A 203 -3.83 -6.14 -7.52
N LEU A 204 -3.29 -4.92 -7.45
CA LEU A 204 -1.92 -4.60 -7.88
C LEU A 204 -0.86 -5.11 -6.90
N ASP A 205 -1.23 -5.43 -5.66
CA ASP A 205 -0.32 -6.01 -4.66
C ASP A 205 -0.07 -7.50 -4.87
N ILE A 206 -0.82 -8.16 -5.76
CA ILE A 206 -0.67 -9.59 -6.01
C ILE A 206 0.65 -9.82 -6.74
N LYS A 207 1.58 -10.49 -6.06
CA LYS A 207 2.87 -10.84 -6.63
C LYS A 207 2.76 -12.10 -7.50
N PRO A 208 3.63 -12.25 -8.50
CA PRO A 208 3.70 -13.49 -9.28
C PRO A 208 4.05 -14.71 -8.41
N GLU A 209 4.70 -14.51 -7.26
CA GLU A 209 5.01 -15.56 -6.29
C GLU A 209 3.75 -16.16 -5.67
N ASP A 210 2.77 -15.32 -5.30
CA ASP A 210 1.50 -15.78 -4.72
C ASP A 210 0.70 -16.63 -5.73
N LEU A 211 0.77 -16.26 -7.01
CA LEU A 211 0.19 -17.02 -8.12
C LEU A 211 0.86 -18.38 -8.28
N ARG A 212 2.20 -18.44 -8.16
CA ARG A 212 2.94 -19.71 -8.21
C ARG A 212 2.58 -20.64 -7.06
N VAL A 213 2.47 -20.12 -5.84
CA VAL A 213 2.08 -20.93 -4.67
C VAL A 213 0.69 -21.53 -4.89
N LYS A 214 -0.31 -20.73 -5.29
CA LYS A 214 -1.66 -21.22 -5.58
C LYS A 214 -1.70 -22.24 -6.72
N PHE A 215 -0.89 -22.02 -7.75
CA PHE A 215 -0.78 -22.96 -8.86
C PHE A 215 -0.18 -24.31 -8.41
N MET A 216 0.91 -24.27 -7.63
CA MET A 216 1.54 -25.46 -7.07
C MET A 216 0.62 -26.21 -6.11
N GLU A 217 -0.15 -25.51 -5.28
CA GLU A 217 -1.19 -26.12 -4.45
C GLU A 217 -2.25 -26.83 -5.31
N GLY A 218 -2.68 -26.21 -6.41
CA GLY A 218 -3.62 -26.81 -7.36
C GLY A 218 -3.08 -28.12 -7.95
N VAL A 219 -1.83 -28.12 -8.41
CA VAL A 219 -1.15 -29.31 -8.95
C VAL A 219 -1.00 -30.38 -7.87
N ALA A 220 -0.62 -30.02 -6.65
CA ALA A 220 -0.48 -30.96 -5.54
C ALA A 220 -1.82 -31.61 -5.16
N ARG A 221 -2.92 -30.84 -5.12
CA ARG A 221 -4.27 -31.37 -4.87
C ARG A 221 -4.72 -32.31 -5.98
N LEU A 222 -4.46 -31.95 -7.23
CA LEU A 222 -4.77 -32.80 -8.38
C LEU A 222 -3.97 -34.11 -8.34
N ALA A 223 -2.67 -34.05 -8.04
CA ALA A 223 -1.83 -35.23 -7.88
C ALA A 223 -2.33 -36.14 -6.75
N ALA A 224 -2.73 -35.57 -5.60
CA ALA A 224 -3.29 -36.32 -4.48
C ALA A 224 -4.61 -37.02 -4.83
N LEU A 225 -5.51 -36.34 -5.55
CA LEU A 225 -6.77 -36.93 -6.03
C LEU A 225 -6.53 -38.04 -7.06
N CYS A 226 -5.63 -37.84 -8.01
CA CYS A 226 -5.32 -38.87 -9.00
C CYS A 226 -4.70 -40.12 -8.34
N LEU A 227 -3.87 -39.92 -7.31
CA LEU A 227 -3.26 -41.01 -6.56
C LEU A 227 -4.28 -41.79 -5.73
N SER A 228 -5.27 -41.13 -5.12
CA SER A 228 -6.33 -41.82 -4.36
C SER A 228 -7.26 -42.63 -5.27
N ILE A 229 -7.54 -42.13 -6.48
CA ILE A 229 -8.36 -42.83 -7.48
C ILE A 229 -7.56 -43.93 -8.22
N SER A 230 -6.25 -44.03 -7.97
CA SER A 230 -5.34 -44.95 -8.69
C SER A 230 -5.35 -44.75 -10.21
N TYR A 231 -5.63 -43.51 -10.65
CA TYR A 231 -5.61 -43.17 -12.06
C TYR A 231 -4.25 -42.55 -12.44
N PRO A 232 -3.48 -43.17 -13.35
CA PRO A 232 -2.14 -42.69 -13.70
C PRO A 232 -2.25 -41.46 -14.60
N THR A 233 -1.92 -40.30 -14.05
CA THR A 233 -1.68 -39.06 -14.78
C THR A 233 -0.19 -38.73 -14.75
N ILE A 234 0.27 -37.83 -15.62
CA ILE A 234 1.68 -37.39 -15.66
C ILE A 234 2.13 -36.87 -14.28
N ALA A 235 1.23 -36.23 -13.53
CA ALA A 235 1.51 -35.74 -12.19
C ALA A 235 1.51 -36.86 -11.12
N SER A 236 0.65 -37.89 -11.23
CA SER A 236 0.55 -38.95 -10.21
C SER A 236 1.49 -40.13 -10.43
N ALA A 237 1.85 -40.45 -11.69
CA ALA A 237 2.69 -41.58 -12.03
C ALA A 237 4.02 -41.67 -11.25
N PRO A 238 4.84 -40.60 -11.13
CA PRO A 238 6.08 -40.68 -10.33
C PRO A 238 5.78 -40.91 -8.85
N HIS A 239 4.72 -40.31 -8.30
CA HIS A 239 4.34 -40.51 -6.90
C HIS A 239 3.85 -41.94 -6.61
N SER A 240 3.13 -42.57 -7.55
CA SER A 240 2.73 -43.97 -7.44
C SER A 240 3.93 -44.92 -7.40
N VAL A 241 4.92 -44.71 -8.26
CA VAL A 241 6.16 -45.52 -8.28
C VAL A 241 6.96 -45.33 -6.99
N ILE A 242 7.14 -44.08 -6.54
CA ILE A 242 7.87 -43.77 -5.30
C ILE A 242 7.16 -44.35 -4.08
N ASN A 243 5.83 -44.29 -4.01
CA ASN A 243 5.09 -44.88 -2.89
C ASN A 243 5.19 -46.40 -2.88
N GLY A 244 5.13 -47.05 -4.05
CA GLY A 244 5.40 -48.49 -4.16
C GLY A 244 6.79 -48.84 -3.64
N PHE A 245 7.80 -48.06 -4.03
CA PHE A 245 9.17 -48.23 -3.55
C PHE A 245 9.31 -48.00 -2.04
N LYS A 246 8.67 -46.96 -1.48
CA LYS A 246 8.64 -46.69 -0.04
C LYS A 246 8.00 -47.82 0.76
N ASN A 247 6.93 -48.43 0.25
CA ASN A 247 6.29 -49.58 0.93
C ASN A 247 7.22 -50.79 0.98
N LEU A 248 7.95 -51.05 -0.11
CA LEU A 248 8.97 -52.11 -0.15
C LEU A 248 10.13 -51.81 0.80
N LEU A 249 10.61 -50.57 0.85
CA LEU A 249 11.63 -50.13 1.81
C LEU A 249 11.16 -50.24 3.26
N ALA A 250 9.92 -49.87 3.56
CA ALA A 250 9.35 -50.00 4.91
C ALA A 250 9.26 -51.46 5.35
N LEU A 251 8.84 -52.37 4.45
CA LEU A 251 8.85 -53.81 4.70
C LEU A 251 10.28 -54.34 4.91
N ALA A 252 11.23 -53.92 4.07
CA ALA A 252 12.63 -54.31 4.20
C ALA A 252 13.33 -53.68 5.42
N ALA A 253 12.82 -52.58 5.98
CA ALA A 253 13.31 -52.01 7.23
C ALA A 253 12.76 -52.77 8.45
N ALA A 254 11.50 -53.23 8.40
CA ALA A 254 10.87 -54.02 9.45
C ALA A 254 11.28 -55.50 9.43
N THR A 255 11.80 -56.00 8.31
CA THR A 255 12.27 -57.38 8.14
C THR A 255 13.76 -57.42 7.87
N ASP A 256 14.46 -58.48 8.27
CA ASP A 256 15.91 -58.63 8.02
C ASP A 256 16.26 -58.96 6.56
N ILE A 257 15.34 -58.76 5.62
CA ILE A 257 15.55 -59.02 4.20
C ILE A 257 16.45 -57.92 3.61
N GLU A 258 17.49 -58.32 2.89
CA GLU A 258 18.43 -57.41 2.24
C GLU A 258 18.16 -57.27 0.74
N PHE A 259 18.06 -56.03 0.26
CA PHE A 259 18.03 -55.67 -1.16
C PHE A 259 19.08 -54.60 -1.42
N LYS A 260 19.66 -54.57 -2.63
CA LYS A 260 20.72 -53.61 -3.01
C LYS A 260 20.36 -52.15 -2.73
N GLU A 261 19.09 -51.76 -2.90
CA GLU A 261 18.61 -50.39 -2.68
C GLU A 261 18.11 -50.15 -1.24
N ALA A 262 17.92 -51.20 -0.45
CA ALA A 262 17.51 -51.13 0.96
C ALA A 262 18.71 -51.10 1.93
N GLN A 263 19.89 -51.55 1.49
CA GLN A 263 21.13 -51.54 2.28
C GLN A 263 21.51 -50.12 2.72
N THR A 264 21.40 -49.14 1.83
CA THR A 264 21.66 -47.72 2.16
C THR A 264 20.72 -47.18 3.24
N VAL A 265 19.47 -47.62 3.29
CA VAL A 265 18.50 -47.15 4.32
C VAL A 265 18.77 -47.83 5.66
N LYS A 266 19.17 -49.12 5.67
CA LYS A 266 19.61 -49.82 6.89
C LYS A 266 20.90 -49.22 7.48
N GLU A 267 21.79 -48.69 6.65
CA GLU A 267 23.00 -47.96 7.10
C GLU A 267 22.68 -46.63 7.79
N PHE A 268 21.62 -45.93 7.38
CA PHE A 268 21.15 -44.71 8.05
C PHE A 268 20.31 -44.97 9.33
N LEU A 269 19.83 -46.20 9.54
CA LEU A 269 19.01 -46.62 10.68
C LEU A 269 19.81 -47.29 11.81
N LYS A 270 21.10 -47.62 11.59
CA LYS A 270 22.05 -48.01 12.63
C LYS A 270 22.59 -46.80 13.37
#